data_AF-A0A0Q5ATS8-F1
#
_entry.id   AF-A0A0Q5ATS8-F1
#
_cell.length_a   1.000
_cell.length_b   1.000
_cell.length_c   1.000
_cell.angle_alpha   90.00
_cell.angle_beta   90.00
_cell.angle_gamma   90.00
#
_symmetry.space_group_name_H-M   'P 1'
#
loop_
_entity.id
_entity.type
_entity.pdbx_description
1 polymer ?
#
loop_
_entity_poly.entity_id
_entity_poly.type
_entity_poly.pdbx_seq_one_letter_code
_entity_poly.pdbx_strand_id
1 'polypeptide(L)'
;MDPTSARLSTVHGGDPTGHSSARLSERLVAEADVMLTMTRDHLVDAARSFPSILLRGFTLLEFARVLPFVLAEVPLPVVEDPAARLRGVVRLAAANRGRAPGGAAGDDIDDPIGRSEATHTRVAEQIAVAVADISRDLRALAR
;
A
#
# COMPACT_ATOMS: atom_id res chain seq x y z
N MET A 1 -5.54 -18.65 0.88
CA MET A 1 -4.34 -18.05 1.50
C MET A 1 -3.49 -19.19 2.05
N ASP A 2 -2.16 -19.09 1.97
CA ASP A 2 -1.26 -20.06 2.62
C ASP A 2 -1.54 -20.13 4.15
N PRO A 3 -1.54 -21.31 4.80
CA PRO A 3 -1.85 -21.43 6.22
C PRO A 3 -0.95 -20.59 7.16
N THR A 4 0.33 -20.42 6.83
CA THR A 4 1.26 -19.62 7.64
C THR A 4 0.89 -18.15 7.56
N SER A 5 0.64 -17.65 6.34
CA SER A 5 0.17 -16.28 6.13
C SER A 5 -1.18 -16.01 6.80
N ALA A 6 -2.12 -16.96 6.75
CA ALA A 6 -3.43 -16.82 7.39
C ALA A 6 -3.29 -16.68 8.92
N ARG A 7 -2.48 -17.55 9.55
CA ARG A 7 -2.21 -17.48 10.99
C ARG A 7 -1.57 -16.14 11.39
N LEU A 8 -0.55 -15.71 10.66
CA LEU A 8 0.13 -14.45 10.95
C LEU A 8 -0.78 -13.23 10.72
N SER A 9 -1.66 -13.28 9.72
CA SER A 9 -2.68 -12.25 9.52
C SER A 9 -3.57 -12.09 10.75
N THR A 10 -4.06 -13.20 11.32
CA THR A 10 -4.86 -13.18 12.56
C THR A 10 -4.07 -12.65 13.76
N VAL A 11 -2.79 -13.01 13.92
CA VAL A 11 -1.93 -12.47 14.98
C VAL A 11 -1.85 -10.94 14.91
N HIS A 12 -1.82 -10.36 13.71
CA HIS A 12 -1.80 -8.92 13.50
C HIS A 12 -3.20 -8.27 13.37
N GLY A 13 -4.27 -8.98 13.70
CA GLY A 13 -5.65 -8.45 13.73
C GLY A 13 -6.40 -8.47 12.40
N GLY A 14 -5.91 -9.21 11.39
CA GLY A 14 -6.60 -9.46 10.13
C GLY A 14 -7.55 -10.67 10.18
N ASP A 15 -8.44 -10.76 9.20
CA ASP A 15 -9.39 -11.87 9.01
C ASP A 15 -9.13 -12.58 7.66
N PRO A 16 -8.59 -13.81 7.66
CA PRO A 16 -8.30 -14.54 6.43
C PRO A 16 -9.51 -15.31 5.85
N THR A 17 -10.65 -15.40 6.56
CA THR A 17 -11.74 -16.34 6.23
C THR A 17 -12.37 -16.10 4.86
N GLY A 18 -12.42 -14.85 4.40
CA GLY A 18 -12.96 -14.48 3.08
C GLY A 18 -11.94 -14.45 1.94
N HIS A 19 -10.68 -14.80 2.18
CA HIS A 19 -9.64 -14.64 1.17
C HIS A 19 -9.77 -15.70 0.06
N SER A 20 -9.89 -15.24 -1.18
CA SER A 20 -9.72 -16.04 -2.39
C SER A 20 -8.70 -15.38 -3.32
N SER A 21 -7.82 -16.17 -3.91
CA SER A 21 -6.85 -15.67 -4.88
C SER A 21 -7.58 -15.20 -6.14
N ALA A 22 -7.26 -14.00 -6.61
CA ALA A 22 -7.86 -13.39 -7.79
C ALA A 22 -6.78 -12.84 -8.72
N ARG A 23 -7.04 -12.86 -10.03
CA ARG A 23 -6.20 -12.15 -11.00
C ARG A 23 -6.57 -10.68 -11.02
N LEU A 24 -5.56 -9.82 -11.18
CA LEU A 24 -5.79 -8.40 -11.45
C LEU A 24 -6.59 -8.27 -12.75
N SER A 25 -7.66 -7.48 -12.71
CA SER A 25 -8.56 -7.26 -13.85
C SER A 25 -8.82 -5.78 -14.03
N GLU A 26 -9.22 -5.39 -15.23
CA GLU A 26 -9.56 -4.01 -15.55
C GLU A 26 -10.62 -3.44 -14.59
N ARG A 27 -11.64 -4.24 -14.24
CA ARG A 27 -12.68 -3.85 -13.28
C ARG A 27 -12.09 -3.47 -11.92
N LEU A 28 -11.23 -4.33 -11.35
CA LEU A 28 -10.57 -4.05 -10.06
C LEU A 28 -9.69 -2.80 -10.14
N VAL A 29 -8.97 -2.62 -11.24
CA VAL A 29 -8.12 -1.44 -11.45
C VAL A 29 -8.94 -0.17 -11.58
N ALA A 30 -10.08 -0.21 -12.27
CA ALA A 30 -10.96 0.94 -12.46
C ALA A 30 -11.56 1.41 -11.13
N GLU A 31 -12.00 0.47 -10.29
CA GLU A 31 -12.61 0.73 -8.97
C GLU A 31 -11.61 1.19 -7.91
N ALA A 32 -10.33 0.83 -8.02
CA ALA A 32 -9.33 1.16 -7.02
C ALA A 32 -8.92 2.64 -7.03
N ASP A 33 -9.11 3.34 -5.92
CA ASP A 33 -8.59 4.70 -5.71
C ASP A 33 -7.08 4.75 -5.45
N VAL A 34 -6.51 3.66 -4.92
CA VAL A 34 -5.08 3.46 -4.66
C VAL A 34 -4.71 1.99 -4.91
N MET A 35 -3.52 1.75 -5.46
CA MET A 35 -2.95 0.40 -5.60
C MET A 35 -1.65 0.31 -4.80
N LEU A 36 -1.58 -0.69 -3.92
CA LEU A 36 -0.40 -1.00 -3.11
C LEU A 36 0.12 -2.38 -3.50
N THR A 37 1.33 -2.43 -4.04
CA THR A 37 2.00 -3.68 -4.42
C THR A 37 3.06 -4.07 -3.40
N MET A 38 3.47 -5.34 -3.39
CA MET A 38 4.54 -5.80 -2.48
C MET A 38 5.93 -5.38 -2.96
N THR A 39 6.12 -5.24 -4.28
CA THR A 39 7.42 -4.87 -4.86
C THR A 39 7.24 -3.91 -6.03
N ARG A 40 8.34 -3.27 -6.44
CA ARG A 40 8.42 -2.43 -7.64
C ARG A 40 8.13 -3.23 -8.91
N ASP A 41 8.62 -4.46 -9.00
CA ASP A 41 8.36 -5.33 -10.15
C ASP A 41 6.87 -5.63 -10.32
N HIS A 42 6.16 -5.91 -9.21
CA HIS A 42 4.70 -6.06 -9.23
C HIS A 42 3.99 -4.78 -9.74
N LEU A 43 4.49 -3.60 -9.36
CA LEU A 43 3.93 -2.34 -9.81
C LEU A 43 4.19 -2.09 -11.31
N VAL A 44 5.40 -2.41 -11.77
CA VAL A 44 5.78 -2.32 -13.19
C VAL A 44 4.92 -3.27 -14.03
N ASP A 45 4.75 -4.51 -13.59
CA ASP A 45 3.94 -5.50 -14.31
C ASP A 45 2.46 -5.08 -14.37
N ALA A 46 1.91 -4.56 -13.28
CA ALA A 46 0.56 -4.00 -13.30
C ALA A 46 0.45 -2.80 -14.26
N ALA A 47 1.42 -1.90 -14.26
CA ALA A 47 1.43 -0.71 -15.11
C ALA A 47 1.59 -1.01 -16.60
N ARG A 48 2.23 -2.13 -16.97
CA ARG A 48 2.33 -2.58 -18.38
C ARG A 48 0.95 -2.85 -18.99
N SER A 49 0.06 -3.46 -18.22
CA SER A 49 -1.31 -3.73 -18.66
C SER A 49 -2.27 -2.57 -18.39
N PHE A 50 -2.01 -1.79 -17.34
CA PHE A 50 -2.89 -0.70 -16.91
C PHE A 50 -2.09 0.56 -16.55
N PRO A 51 -1.69 1.37 -17.54
CA PRO A 51 -0.82 2.53 -17.33
C PRO A 51 -1.37 3.58 -16.35
N SER A 52 -2.70 3.68 -16.21
CA SER A 52 -3.37 4.61 -15.29
C SER A 52 -2.99 4.40 -13.81
N ILE A 53 -2.51 3.20 -13.47
CA ILE A 53 -2.07 2.87 -12.11
C ILE A 53 -0.89 3.74 -11.68
N LEU A 54 -0.01 4.19 -12.59
CA LEU A 54 1.16 5.00 -12.22
C LEU A 54 0.79 6.29 -11.46
N LEU A 55 -0.41 6.80 -11.66
CA LEU A 55 -0.90 7.99 -10.99
C LEU A 55 -1.44 7.72 -9.57
N ARG A 56 -1.59 6.46 -9.15
CA ARG A 56 -2.18 6.03 -7.86
C ARG A 56 -1.58 4.74 -7.30
N GLY A 57 -0.45 4.31 -7.83
CA GLY A 57 0.18 3.03 -7.56
C GLY A 57 1.52 3.23 -6.87
N PHE A 58 1.77 2.41 -5.87
CA PHE A 58 2.96 2.45 -5.01
C PHE A 58 3.31 1.04 -4.57
N THR A 59 4.55 0.82 -4.14
CA THR A 59 4.76 -0.30 -3.21
C THR A 59 4.18 0.07 -1.85
N LEU A 60 3.84 -0.95 -1.04
CA LEU A 60 3.25 -0.73 0.29
C LEU A 60 4.15 0.16 1.17
N LEU A 61 5.46 -0.10 1.17
CA LEU A 61 6.42 0.65 1.99
C LEU A 61 6.68 2.05 1.43
N GLU A 62 6.71 2.21 0.10
CA GLU A 62 6.82 3.53 -0.53
C GLU A 62 5.64 4.40 -0.08
N PHE A 63 4.42 3.87 -0.12
CA PHE A 63 3.24 4.65 0.29
C PHE A 63 3.26 4.99 1.79
N ALA A 64 3.64 4.04 2.65
CA ALA A 64 3.80 4.28 4.08
C ALA A 64 4.85 5.36 4.40
N ARG A 65 5.87 5.50 3.54
CA ARG A 65 6.93 6.52 3.66
C ARG A 65 6.51 7.88 3.07
N VAL A 66 5.85 7.87 1.91
CA VAL A 66 5.49 9.08 1.16
C VAL A 66 4.28 9.79 1.76
N LEU A 67 3.28 9.04 2.22
CA LEU A 67 2.05 9.61 2.77
C LEU A 67 2.32 10.61 3.91
N PRO A 68 3.02 10.25 5.01
CA PRO A 68 3.27 11.21 6.11
C PRO A 68 4.07 12.44 5.66
N PHE A 69 5.01 12.28 4.72
CA PHE A 69 5.72 13.43 4.14
C PHE A 69 4.77 14.40 3.44
N VAL A 70 3.83 13.88 2.63
CA VAL A 70 2.84 14.72 1.94
C VAL A 70 1.95 15.44 2.94
N LEU A 71 1.52 14.76 4.00
CA LEU A 71 0.66 15.35 5.03
C LEU A 71 1.34 16.46 5.82
N ALA A 72 2.67 16.41 5.95
CA ALA A 72 3.46 17.42 6.64
C ALA A 72 3.88 18.59 5.74
N GLU A 73 4.31 18.30 4.51
CA GLU A 73 5.09 19.24 3.69
C GLU A 73 4.33 19.79 2.47
N VAL A 74 3.18 19.21 2.12
CA VAL A 74 2.45 19.57 0.91
C VAL A 74 1.09 20.18 1.29
N PRO A 75 0.74 21.37 0.76
CA PRO A 75 -0.59 21.94 0.96
C PRO A 75 -1.68 20.99 0.47
N LEU A 76 -2.55 20.57 1.38
CA LEU A 76 -3.65 19.66 1.09
C LEU A 76 -4.86 20.41 0.54
N PRO A 77 -5.63 19.81 -0.37
CA PRO A 77 -6.82 20.46 -0.92
C PRO A 77 -7.90 20.58 0.15
N VAL A 78 -8.53 21.75 0.24
CA VAL A 78 -9.69 21.99 1.11
C VAL A 78 -10.93 21.51 0.35
N VAL A 79 -11.31 20.26 0.59
CA VAL A 79 -12.46 19.59 -0.04
C VAL A 79 -13.36 19.01 1.04
N GLU A 80 -14.65 19.32 0.97
CA GLU A 80 -15.64 18.86 1.96
C GLU A 80 -15.90 17.35 1.87
N ASP A 81 -15.95 16.79 0.65
CA ASP A 81 -16.11 15.35 0.45
C ASP A 81 -14.85 14.59 0.89
N PRO A 82 -14.93 13.74 1.95
CA PRO A 82 -13.79 12.97 2.42
C PRO A 82 -13.20 12.04 1.35
N ALA A 83 -14.03 11.48 0.46
CA ALA A 83 -13.56 10.58 -0.59
C ALA A 83 -12.74 11.34 -1.64
N ALA A 84 -13.24 12.48 -2.13
CA ALA A 84 -12.49 13.36 -3.02
C ALA A 84 -11.19 13.88 -2.39
N ARG A 85 -11.21 14.22 -1.10
CA ARG A 85 -10.01 14.63 -0.36
C ARG A 85 -8.96 13.52 -0.32
N LEU A 86 -9.34 12.28 -0.01
CA LEU A 86 -8.43 11.13 -0.01
C LEU A 86 -7.84 10.85 -1.39
N ARG A 87 -8.65 10.88 -2.47
CA ARG A 87 -8.15 10.74 -3.84
C ARG A 87 -7.14 11.84 -4.19
N GLY A 88 -7.42 13.08 -3.78
CA GLY A 88 -6.50 14.21 -3.95
C GLY A 88 -5.16 13.98 -3.28
N VAL A 89 -5.16 13.49 -2.03
CA VAL A 89 -3.94 13.15 -1.28
C VAL A 89 -3.15 12.04 -1.97
N VAL A 90 -3.82 10.99 -2.48
CA VAL A 90 -3.14 9.91 -3.24
C VAL A 90 -2.45 10.46 -4.48
N ARG A 91 -3.08 11.39 -5.22
CA ARG A 91 -2.45 12.06 -6.36
C ARG A 91 -1.26 12.92 -5.94
N LEU A 92 -1.38 13.65 -4.83
CA LEU A 92 -0.27 14.44 -4.28
C LEU A 92 0.91 13.54 -3.86
N ALA A 93 0.63 12.39 -3.26
CA ALA A 93 1.64 11.39 -2.95
C ALA A 93 2.34 10.89 -4.21
N ALA A 94 1.59 10.58 -5.27
CA ALA A 94 2.19 10.13 -6.53
C ALA A 94 3.10 11.20 -7.15
N ALA A 95 2.69 12.48 -7.10
CA ALA A 95 3.44 13.60 -7.64
C ALA A 95 4.68 13.99 -6.82
N ASN A 96 4.66 13.72 -5.50
CA ASN A 96 5.73 14.12 -4.58
C ASN A 96 6.59 12.95 -4.07
N ARG A 97 6.37 11.71 -4.56
CA ARG A 97 7.10 10.52 -4.11
C ARG A 97 8.62 10.64 -4.15
N GLY A 98 9.18 11.36 -5.14
CA GLY A 98 10.62 11.59 -5.27
C GLY A 98 11.19 12.64 -4.31
N ARG A 99 10.33 13.39 -3.61
CA ARG A 99 10.72 14.38 -2.59
C ARG A 99 10.69 13.79 -1.18
N ALA A 100 9.95 12.71 -0.98
CA ALA A 100 9.91 12.04 0.32
C ALA A 100 11.29 11.44 0.63
N PRO A 101 11.78 11.55 1.88
CA PRO A 101 13.06 10.96 2.29
C PRO A 101 13.14 9.49 1.90
N GLY A 102 14.28 9.05 1.34
CA GLY A 102 14.49 7.65 0.95
C GLY A 102 14.62 6.73 2.17
N GLY A 103 14.06 5.52 2.08
CA GLY A 103 14.25 4.48 3.09
C GLY A 103 15.60 3.76 2.93
N ALA A 104 16.26 3.44 4.04
CA ALA A 104 17.58 2.79 4.03
C ALA A 104 17.56 1.36 3.43
N ALA A 105 16.42 0.66 3.52
CA ALA A 105 16.28 -0.75 3.11
C ALA A 105 15.55 -0.93 1.76
N GLY A 106 15.24 0.16 1.05
CA GLY A 106 14.35 0.13 -0.10
C GLY A 106 12.87 -0.03 0.28
N ASP A 107 12.00 -0.09 -0.73
CA ASP A 107 10.54 -0.10 -0.55
C ASP A 107 9.88 -1.43 -0.97
N ASP A 108 10.66 -2.48 -1.18
CA ASP A 108 10.16 -3.82 -1.53
C ASP A 108 9.94 -4.69 -0.28
N ILE A 109 8.91 -5.52 -0.31
CA ILE A 109 8.65 -6.56 0.68
C ILE A 109 9.12 -7.89 0.10
N ASP A 110 10.00 -8.57 0.83
CA ASP A 110 10.53 -9.87 0.43
C ASP A 110 9.43 -10.92 0.28
N ASP A 111 9.56 -11.80 -0.70
CA ASP A 111 8.68 -12.94 -0.88
C ASP A 111 8.99 -14.04 0.16
N PRO A 112 8.06 -14.39 1.06
CA PRO A 112 8.28 -15.42 2.07
C PRO A 112 8.10 -16.85 1.52
N ILE A 113 7.64 -17.06 0.29
CA ILE A 113 7.32 -18.39 -0.24
C ILE A 113 8.54 -19.33 -0.17
N GLY A 114 8.34 -20.49 0.47
CA GLY A 114 9.39 -21.50 0.64
C GLY A 114 10.52 -21.09 1.58
N ARG A 115 10.36 -20.01 2.35
CA ARG A 115 11.36 -19.51 3.31
C ARG A 115 11.06 -20.00 4.73
N SER A 116 11.96 -19.65 5.65
CA SER A 116 11.83 -20.02 7.06
C SER A 116 10.65 -19.32 7.74
N GLU A 117 10.14 -19.90 8.83
CA GLU A 117 9.10 -19.27 9.65
C GLU A 117 9.52 -17.88 10.15
N ALA A 118 10.78 -17.69 10.53
CA ALA A 118 11.31 -16.38 10.90
C ALA A 118 11.19 -15.35 9.77
N THR A 119 11.35 -15.77 8.51
CA THR A 119 11.15 -14.90 7.34
C THR A 119 9.68 -14.52 7.19
N HIS A 120 8.77 -15.49 7.31
CA HIS A 120 7.33 -15.23 7.29
C HIS A 120 6.91 -14.23 8.37
N THR A 121 7.37 -14.42 9.61
CA THR A 121 7.06 -13.54 10.73
C THR A 121 7.55 -12.12 10.47
N ARG A 122 8.80 -11.95 10.03
CA ARG A 122 9.36 -10.62 9.69
C ARG A 122 8.55 -9.92 8.59
N VAL A 123 8.20 -10.64 7.52
CA VAL A 123 7.39 -10.09 6.41
C VAL A 123 6.01 -9.69 6.89
N ALA A 124 5.36 -10.52 7.72
CA ALA A 124 4.06 -10.21 8.27
C ALA A 124 4.09 -8.98 9.20
N GLU A 125 5.10 -8.86 10.06
CA GLU A 125 5.29 -7.69 10.92
C GLU A 125 5.49 -6.42 10.09
N GLN A 126 6.33 -6.48 9.06
CA GLN A 126 6.59 -5.36 8.16
C GLN A 126 5.32 -4.89 7.43
N ILE A 127 4.50 -5.81 6.92
CA ILE A 127 3.20 -5.50 6.32
C ILE A 127 2.27 -4.86 7.36
N ALA A 128 2.18 -5.45 8.56
CA ALA A 128 1.27 -5.00 9.61
C ALA A 128 1.60 -3.57 10.07
N VAL A 129 2.88 -3.24 10.28
CA VAL A 129 3.32 -1.89 10.63
C VAL A 129 2.95 -0.89 9.52
N ALA A 130 3.29 -1.19 8.27
CA ALA A 130 2.98 -0.30 7.16
C ALA A 130 1.47 -0.06 6.99
N VAL A 131 0.65 -1.11 7.08
CA VAL A 131 -0.82 -1.00 7.01
C VAL A 131 -1.38 -0.19 8.18
N ALA A 132 -0.85 -0.36 9.39
CA ALA A 132 -1.29 0.38 10.56
C ALA A 132 -0.99 1.89 10.42
N ASP A 133 0.22 2.24 9.96
CA ASP A 133 0.63 3.62 9.71
C ASP A 133 -0.23 4.29 8.64
N ILE A 134 -0.39 3.63 7.48
CA ILE A 134 -1.25 4.12 6.40
C ILE A 134 -2.68 4.30 6.89
N SER A 135 -3.23 3.33 7.61
CA SER A 135 -4.60 3.39 8.10
C SER A 135 -4.81 4.52 9.11
N ARG A 136 -3.84 4.77 9.99
CA ARG A 136 -3.87 5.91 10.93
C ARG A 136 -3.92 7.23 10.15
N ASP A 137 -3.02 7.40 9.19
CA ASP A 137 -2.86 8.64 8.45
C ASP A 137 -4.07 8.93 7.55
N LEU A 138 -4.61 7.92 6.86
CA LEU A 138 -5.84 8.07 6.06
C LEU A 138 -7.08 8.36 6.92
N ARG A 139 -7.19 7.78 8.13
CA ARG A 139 -8.31 8.08 9.05
C ARG A 139 -8.29 9.52 9.54
N ALA A 140 -7.10 10.11 9.74
CA ALA A 140 -6.99 11.52 10.10
C ALA A 140 -7.56 12.44 9.00
N LEU A 141 -7.45 12.01 7.73
CA LEU A 141 -7.96 12.69 6.54
C LEU A 141 -9.40 12.34 6.18
N ALA A 142 -10.07 11.48 6.94
CA ALA A 142 -11.46 11.11 6.71
C ALA A 142 -12.43 11.85 7.64
N ARG A 143 -11.91 12.66 8.58
CA ARG A 143 -12.67 13.46 9.55
C ARG A 143 -12.96 14.86 9.02
#